data_AF-A0A819FYD8-F1
#
_entry.id   AF-A0A819FYD8-F1
#
_cell.length_a   1.000
_cell.length_b   1.000
_cell.length_c   1.000
_cell.angle_alpha   90.00
_cell.angle_beta   90.00
_cell.angle_gamma   90.00
#
_symmetry.space_group_name_H-M   'P 1'
#
loop_
_entity.id
_entity.type
_entity.pdbx_description
1 polymer ?
#
loop_
_entity_poly.entity_id
_entity_poly.type
_entity_poly.pdbx_seq_one_letter_code
_entity_poly.pdbx_strand_id
1 'polypeptide(L)'
;MSITNKTCVQSKQDEEPPQRTVLLDISPRFQWDHGNGYCGEVSLQCIGLYYGAWISQGLIRDINKGEYLLQRMSDNDKRDPLRTISLLHFKYDEWDWKNSDPAQYRDFCRWMKLSLLRKHPVMFGVFLPDDDCDDYDHIIPAIGIRYRYSNAYDPDDILIYYDLYSPRAFEKSLNEEKMASTRAEMSTNTNIRDERIPLITDYGIAITGVIDKDDVTLPVHLAVSKRDEPDPVLNAESRDMDGTVTVNNLIIGNTYVLLRYASYKFTPTEGDANNFIHSHFDVKHEFIADNSTYVYKDPKKIPSKGSVYYRCVLKPDFV
;
A
#
# COMPACT_ATOMS: atom_id res chain seq x y z
N MET A 1 36.61 -63.98 -12.31
CA MET A 1 35.28 -63.38 -12.02
C MET A 1 35.48 -62.29 -10.98
N SER A 2 35.45 -61.03 -11.39
CA SER A 2 35.54 -59.88 -10.48
C SER A 2 34.14 -59.26 -10.40
N ILE A 3 33.53 -59.31 -9.21
CA ILE A 3 32.21 -58.74 -8.95
C ILE A 3 32.46 -57.32 -8.43
N THR A 4 32.27 -56.33 -9.31
CA THR A 4 32.29 -54.91 -8.93
C THR A 4 30.95 -54.55 -8.30
N ASN A 5 30.95 -54.31 -6.99
CA ASN A 5 29.83 -53.72 -6.26
C ASN A 5 29.58 -52.30 -6.79
N LYS A 6 28.48 -52.10 -7.51
CA LYS A 6 27.94 -50.77 -7.81
C LYS A 6 27.20 -50.25 -6.58
N THR A 7 27.82 -49.31 -5.88
CA THR A 7 27.14 -48.53 -4.84
C THR A 7 26.18 -47.56 -5.54
N CYS A 8 24.87 -47.79 -5.38
CA CYS A 8 23.83 -46.87 -5.80
C CYS A 8 23.81 -45.69 -4.82
N VAL A 9 24.30 -44.52 -5.25
CA VAL A 9 24.12 -43.28 -4.51
C VAL A 9 22.68 -42.86 -4.71
N GLN A 10 21.84 -43.02 -3.69
CA GLN A 10 20.54 -42.35 -3.63
C GLN A 10 20.82 -40.84 -3.68
N SER A 11 20.38 -40.20 -4.76
CA SER A 11 20.30 -38.74 -4.84
C SER A 11 19.43 -38.29 -3.67
N LYS A 12 19.99 -37.45 -2.78
CA LYS A 12 19.18 -36.66 -1.85
C LYS A 12 18.14 -35.94 -2.71
N GLN A 13 16.86 -36.17 -2.47
CA GLN A 13 15.83 -35.27 -2.95
C GLN A 13 16.19 -33.89 -2.37
N ASP A 14 16.40 -32.91 -3.24
CA ASP A 14 16.58 -31.53 -2.81
C ASP A 14 15.28 -31.11 -2.12
N GLU A 15 15.32 -30.98 -0.79
CA GLU A 15 14.19 -30.49 -0.01
C GLU A 15 13.88 -29.05 -0.45
N GLU A 16 12.61 -28.79 -0.79
CA GLU A 16 12.18 -27.46 -1.19
C GLU A 16 12.44 -26.43 -0.07
N PRO A 17 12.83 -25.19 -0.40
CA PRO A 17 13.04 -24.16 0.60
C PRO A 17 11.74 -23.86 1.36
N PRO A 18 11.85 -23.46 2.64
CA PRO A 18 10.69 -23.10 3.44
C PRO A 18 10.00 -21.85 2.87
N GLN A 19 8.68 -21.81 3.00
CA GLN A 19 7.90 -20.64 2.64
C GLN A 19 8.19 -19.48 3.61
N ARG A 20 8.34 -18.27 3.07
CA ARG A 20 8.60 -17.01 3.80
C ARG A 20 7.40 -16.10 3.64
N THR A 21 7.21 -15.17 4.58
CA THR A 21 6.12 -14.18 4.53
C THR A 21 6.69 -12.78 4.64
N VAL A 22 6.28 -11.90 3.73
CA VAL A 22 6.32 -10.45 3.94
C VAL A 22 4.89 -10.00 4.19
N LEU A 23 4.66 -9.37 5.34
CA LEU A 23 3.39 -8.76 5.70
C LEU A 23 3.66 -7.35 6.22
N LEU A 24 3.01 -6.37 5.61
CA LEU A 24 3.14 -4.97 5.94
C LEU A 24 2.14 -4.61 7.04
N ASP A 25 2.57 -3.77 7.99
CA ASP A 25 1.73 -3.30 9.09
C ASP A 25 0.75 -2.22 8.60
N ILE A 26 -0.29 -2.68 7.89
CA ILE A 26 -1.32 -1.85 7.29
C ILE A 26 -2.65 -2.24 7.91
N SER A 27 -3.32 -1.31 8.56
CA SER A 27 -4.64 -1.57 9.15
C SER A 27 -5.74 -1.61 8.08
N PRO A 28 -6.70 -2.54 8.16
CA PRO A 28 -7.83 -2.59 7.23
C PRO A 28 -8.75 -1.39 7.40
N ARG A 29 -9.37 -0.97 6.30
CA ARG A 29 -10.31 0.15 6.20
C ARG A 29 -11.54 -0.28 5.42
N PHE A 30 -12.63 0.45 5.59
CA PHE A 30 -13.88 0.23 4.86
C PHE A 30 -14.14 1.34 3.85
N GLN A 31 -14.45 0.96 2.62
CA GLN A 31 -14.87 1.93 1.61
C GLN A 31 -16.28 2.46 1.88
N TRP A 32 -16.64 3.56 1.21
CA TRP A 32 -18.02 3.97 1.04
C TRP A 32 -18.63 3.37 -0.24
N ASP A 33 -19.89 2.91 -0.16
CA ASP A 33 -20.56 2.13 -1.21
C ASP A 33 -21.48 2.98 -2.12
N HIS A 34 -21.12 4.23 -2.38
CA HIS A 34 -21.87 5.11 -3.29
C HIS A 34 -20.93 5.95 -4.17
N GLY A 35 -21.50 6.64 -5.16
CA GLY A 35 -20.72 7.48 -6.09
C GLY A 35 -19.68 6.67 -6.86
N ASN A 36 -20.10 5.51 -7.40
CA ASN A 36 -19.26 4.49 -8.05
C ASN A 36 -18.26 3.78 -7.12
N GLY A 37 -18.49 3.84 -5.80
CA GLY A 37 -17.59 3.23 -4.80
C GLY A 37 -16.39 4.12 -4.51
N TYR A 38 -15.64 3.82 -3.46
CA TYR A 38 -14.44 4.57 -3.02
C TYR A 38 -13.21 3.65 -2.90
N CYS A 39 -13.17 2.57 -3.67
CA CYS A 39 -12.18 1.50 -3.56
C CYS A 39 -10.74 1.99 -3.76
N GLY A 40 -10.52 2.85 -4.76
CA GLY A 40 -9.23 3.47 -5.03
C GLY A 40 -8.80 4.44 -3.92
N GLU A 41 -9.73 5.26 -3.44
CA GLU A 41 -9.47 6.21 -2.36
C GLU A 41 -9.14 5.50 -1.05
N VAL A 42 -9.91 4.48 -0.66
CA VAL A 42 -9.64 3.75 0.57
C VAL A 42 -8.40 2.89 0.47
N SER A 43 -8.07 2.35 -0.71
CA SER A 43 -6.80 1.65 -0.96
C SER A 43 -5.61 2.58 -0.71
N LEU A 44 -5.67 3.81 -1.25
CA LEU A 44 -4.63 4.80 -1.03
C LEU A 44 -4.61 5.31 0.42
N GLN A 45 -5.76 5.40 1.10
CA GLN A 45 -5.84 5.68 2.53
C GLN A 45 -5.13 4.58 3.36
N CYS A 46 -5.40 3.30 3.07
CA CYS A 46 -4.72 2.17 3.74
C CYS A 46 -3.21 2.30 3.61
N ILE A 47 -2.73 2.51 2.39
CA ILE A 47 -1.30 2.63 2.11
C ILE A 47 -0.71 3.91 2.71
N GLY A 48 -1.45 5.01 2.74
CA GLY A 48 -1.03 6.25 3.39
C GLY A 48 -0.67 6.03 4.86
N LEU A 49 -1.43 5.19 5.58
CA LEU A 49 -1.14 4.83 6.97
C LEU A 49 0.24 4.18 7.11
N TYR A 50 0.61 3.31 6.17
CA TYR A 50 1.95 2.69 6.11
C TYR A 50 3.07 3.72 5.88
N TYR A 51 2.76 4.91 5.39
CA TYR A 51 3.72 6.00 5.21
C TYR A 51 3.48 7.19 6.14
N GLY A 52 2.81 6.93 7.27
CA GLY A 52 2.63 7.91 8.34
C GLY A 52 1.64 9.02 7.97
N ALA A 53 0.65 8.73 7.13
CA ALA A 53 -0.34 9.69 6.68
C ALA A 53 -1.77 9.17 6.86
N TRP A 54 -2.61 9.94 7.53
CA TRP A 54 -4.06 9.80 7.46
C TRP A 54 -4.58 10.72 6.35
N ILE A 55 -5.39 10.18 5.45
CA ILE A 55 -6.01 10.94 4.36
C ILE A 55 -7.42 10.41 4.16
N SER A 56 -8.43 11.26 4.39
CA SER A 56 -9.84 10.89 4.18
C SER A 56 -10.14 10.44 2.74
N GLN A 57 -11.04 9.48 2.58
CA GLN A 57 -11.50 9.01 1.27
C GLN A 57 -12.04 10.17 0.42
N GLY A 58 -12.86 11.03 1.03
CA GLY A 58 -13.39 12.23 0.39
C GLY A 58 -12.31 13.21 -0.07
N LEU A 59 -11.25 13.43 0.72
CA LEU A 59 -10.16 14.32 0.33
C LEU A 59 -9.36 13.76 -0.86
N ILE A 60 -9.15 12.45 -0.92
CA ILE A 60 -8.46 11.82 -2.05
C ILE A 60 -9.26 12.05 -3.33
N ARG A 61 -10.58 11.80 -3.30
CA ARG A 61 -11.49 12.08 -4.41
C ARG A 61 -11.50 13.55 -4.82
N ASP A 62 -11.52 14.46 -3.85
CA ASP A 62 -11.49 15.91 -4.10
C ASP A 62 -10.20 16.38 -4.77
N ILE A 63 -9.06 15.78 -4.41
CA ILE A 63 -7.75 16.05 -5.03
C ILE A 63 -7.70 15.48 -6.44
N ASN A 64 -8.24 14.27 -6.61
CA ASN A 64 -8.34 13.57 -7.88
C ASN A 64 -9.37 14.19 -8.83
N LYS A 65 -10.27 15.05 -8.35
CA LYS A 65 -11.34 15.67 -9.15
C LYS A 65 -12.33 14.64 -9.71
N GLY A 66 -12.56 13.58 -8.96
CA GLY A 66 -13.44 12.48 -9.32
C GLY A 66 -12.97 11.16 -8.73
N GLU A 67 -13.68 10.09 -9.06
CA GLU A 67 -13.33 8.72 -8.72
C GLU A 67 -11.85 8.41 -8.98
N TYR A 68 -11.19 7.76 -8.02
CA TYR A 68 -9.80 7.34 -8.13
C TYR A 68 -9.70 6.01 -8.88
N LEU A 69 -9.23 6.07 -10.13
CA LEU A 69 -8.99 4.91 -11.00
C LEU A 69 -7.49 4.61 -11.10
N LEU A 70 -7.09 3.39 -11.45
CA LEU A 70 -5.68 3.03 -11.70
C LEU A 70 -5.22 3.42 -13.10
N GLN A 71 -6.16 3.72 -14.01
CA GLN A 71 -5.85 4.06 -15.39
C GLN A 71 -5.54 5.54 -15.58
N ARG A 72 -4.50 5.81 -16.35
CA ARG A 72 -4.21 7.15 -16.85
C ARG A 72 -5.14 7.51 -18.01
N MET A 73 -6.16 8.32 -17.71
CA MET A 73 -7.19 8.75 -18.67
C MET A 73 -6.64 9.60 -19.83
N SER A 74 -5.65 10.49 -19.59
CA SER A 74 -4.83 11.18 -20.60
C SER A 74 -3.76 12.08 -19.94
N ASP A 75 -2.74 12.55 -20.69
CA ASP A 75 -1.69 13.45 -20.17
C ASP A 75 -2.21 14.78 -19.58
N ASN A 76 -3.42 15.19 -19.96
CA ASN A 76 -4.03 16.46 -19.55
C ASN A 76 -5.26 16.28 -18.65
N ASP A 77 -5.62 15.04 -18.29
CA ASP A 77 -6.74 14.81 -17.38
C ASP A 77 -6.32 15.16 -15.95
N LYS A 78 -7.09 16.04 -15.31
CA LYS A 78 -6.86 16.40 -13.89
C LYS A 78 -7.14 15.23 -12.95
N ARG A 79 -7.79 14.17 -13.45
CA ARG A 79 -8.08 12.88 -12.79
C ARG A 79 -6.99 11.84 -12.97
N ASP A 80 -5.77 12.26 -13.36
CA ASP A 80 -4.62 11.36 -13.38
C ASP A 80 -4.29 10.86 -11.94
N PRO A 81 -4.37 9.54 -11.69
CA PRO A 81 -4.11 8.99 -10.35
C PRO A 81 -2.69 9.26 -9.85
N LEU A 82 -1.71 9.32 -10.76
CA LEU A 82 -0.29 9.55 -10.44
C LEU A 82 -0.06 11.00 -9.99
N ARG A 83 -0.81 11.93 -10.58
CA ARG A 83 -0.84 13.32 -10.11
C ARG A 83 -1.38 13.39 -8.69
N THR A 84 -2.44 12.66 -8.37
CA THR A 84 -3.02 12.63 -7.01
C THR A 84 -2.03 12.04 -6.00
N ILE A 85 -1.36 10.93 -6.31
CA ILE A 85 -0.30 10.35 -5.48
C ILE A 85 0.81 11.36 -5.22
N SER A 86 1.26 12.06 -6.28
CA SER A 86 2.33 13.07 -6.16
C SER A 86 1.90 14.26 -5.29
N LEU A 87 0.66 14.75 -5.45
CA LEU A 87 0.10 15.83 -4.64
C LEU A 87 -0.06 15.44 -3.16
N LEU A 88 -0.26 14.15 -2.88
CA LEU A 88 -0.31 13.60 -1.53
C LEU A 88 1.08 13.28 -0.97
N HIS A 89 2.15 13.63 -1.71
CA HIS A 89 3.56 13.52 -1.32
C HIS A 89 4.05 12.08 -1.19
N PHE A 90 3.64 11.20 -2.11
CA PHE A 90 4.14 9.83 -2.21
C PHE A 90 4.97 9.59 -3.48
N LYS A 91 6.00 8.75 -3.36
CA LYS A 91 6.73 8.16 -4.49
C LYS A 91 5.96 6.91 -4.96
N TYR A 92 6.00 6.61 -6.25
CA TYR A 92 5.30 5.47 -6.83
C TYR A 92 6.10 4.77 -7.94
N ASP A 93 5.65 3.58 -8.28
CA ASP A 93 6.08 2.74 -9.39
C ASP A 93 4.79 2.16 -10.01
N GLU A 94 4.48 2.53 -11.26
CA GLU A 94 3.26 2.10 -11.96
C GLU A 94 3.57 0.86 -12.82
N TRP A 95 2.66 -0.10 -12.85
CA TRP A 95 2.72 -1.20 -13.81
C TRP A 95 2.52 -0.70 -15.24
N ASP A 96 3.47 -0.97 -16.13
CA ASP A 96 3.44 -0.53 -17.52
C ASP A 96 2.54 -1.42 -18.40
N TRP A 97 1.24 -1.38 -18.12
CA TRP A 97 0.23 -2.16 -18.84
C TRP A 97 0.12 -1.80 -20.33
N LYS A 98 0.58 -0.61 -20.75
CA LYS A 98 0.48 -0.16 -22.15
C LYS A 98 1.53 -0.79 -23.05
N ASN A 99 2.73 -1.03 -22.52
CA ASN A 99 3.85 -1.60 -23.27
C ASN A 99 4.12 -3.07 -22.91
N SER A 100 3.27 -3.69 -22.08
CA SER A 100 3.37 -5.11 -21.74
C SER A 100 2.62 -6.00 -22.74
N ASP A 101 3.11 -7.22 -22.97
CA ASP A 101 2.46 -8.19 -23.86
C ASP A 101 1.03 -8.54 -23.36
N PRO A 102 0.05 -8.85 -24.24
CA PRO A 102 -1.37 -9.02 -23.87
C PRO A 102 -1.73 -10.20 -22.93
N ALA A 103 -0.74 -10.88 -22.33
CA ALA A 103 -0.94 -11.91 -21.33
C ALA A 103 -0.17 -11.51 -20.05
N GLN A 104 -0.55 -10.36 -19.49
CA GLN A 104 0.24 -9.63 -18.49
C GLN A 104 0.31 -10.34 -17.14
N TYR A 105 -0.67 -11.19 -16.83
CA TYR A 105 -0.92 -11.70 -15.48
C TYR A 105 0.33 -12.19 -14.72
N ARG A 106 1.17 -13.02 -15.36
CA ARG A 106 2.36 -13.58 -14.70
C ARG A 106 3.43 -12.52 -14.42
N ASP A 107 3.66 -11.65 -15.39
CA ASP A 107 4.65 -10.58 -15.26
C ASP A 107 4.16 -9.50 -14.29
N PHE A 108 2.86 -9.21 -14.30
CA PHE A 108 2.21 -8.35 -13.32
C PHE A 108 2.34 -8.92 -11.90
N CYS A 109 2.00 -10.20 -11.69
CA CYS A 109 2.14 -10.88 -10.41
C CYS A 109 3.59 -10.91 -9.93
N ARG A 110 4.55 -11.11 -10.84
CA ARG A 110 5.98 -11.02 -10.54
C ARG A 110 6.38 -9.60 -10.13
N TRP A 111 5.93 -8.57 -10.84
CA TRP A 111 6.18 -7.17 -10.50
C TRP A 111 5.61 -6.82 -9.12
N MET A 112 4.35 -7.19 -8.85
CA MET A 112 3.69 -6.98 -7.56
C MET A 112 4.45 -7.68 -6.43
N LYS A 113 4.86 -8.94 -6.64
CA LYS A 113 5.73 -9.67 -5.71
C LYS A 113 7.02 -8.92 -5.41
N LEU A 114 7.75 -8.48 -6.43
CA LEU A 114 9.02 -7.75 -6.25
C LEU A 114 8.82 -6.41 -5.52
N SER A 115 7.69 -5.74 -5.71
CA SER A 115 7.31 -4.56 -4.93
C SER A 115 7.05 -4.90 -3.46
N LEU A 116 6.27 -5.94 -3.17
CA LEU A 116 5.99 -6.40 -1.80
C LEU A 116 7.26 -6.86 -1.07
N LEU A 117 8.18 -7.55 -1.76
CA LEU A 117 9.48 -7.94 -1.18
C LEU A 117 10.35 -6.73 -0.81
N ARG A 118 10.19 -5.60 -1.51
CA ARG A 118 10.81 -4.30 -1.15
C ARG A 118 10.03 -3.53 -0.09
N LYS A 119 8.96 -4.13 0.45
CA LYS A 119 8.01 -3.53 1.40
C LYS A 119 7.25 -2.33 0.83
N HIS A 120 6.97 -2.36 -0.47
CA HIS A 120 6.12 -1.39 -1.15
C HIS A 120 4.72 -2.00 -1.32
N PRO A 121 3.68 -1.50 -0.62
CA PRO A 121 2.32 -1.98 -0.84
C PRO A 121 1.83 -1.58 -2.24
N VAL A 122 0.93 -2.37 -2.79
CA VAL A 122 0.44 -2.24 -4.18
C VAL A 122 -1.07 -2.10 -4.18
N MET A 123 -1.61 -1.10 -4.87
CA MET A 123 -3.03 -1.06 -5.24
C MET A 123 -3.18 -1.72 -6.60
N PHE A 124 -4.18 -2.57 -6.78
CA PHE A 124 -4.38 -3.27 -8.05
C PHE A 124 -5.86 -3.49 -8.36
N GLY A 125 -6.15 -3.59 -9.66
CA GLY A 125 -7.48 -3.79 -10.20
C GLY A 125 -7.87 -5.27 -10.17
N VAL A 126 -9.13 -5.54 -9.85
CA VAL A 126 -9.74 -6.88 -9.91
C VAL A 126 -11.14 -6.83 -10.50
N PHE A 127 -11.55 -7.94 -11.08
CA PHE A 127 -12.92 -8.24 -11.44
C PHE A 127 -13.74 -8.71 -10.23
N LEU A 128 -15.02 -8.35 -10.25
CA LEU A 128 -16.09 -8.85 -9.41
C LEU A 128 -17.13 -9.58 -10.27
N PRO A 129 -17.86 -10.57 -9.72
CA PRO A 129 -18.80 -11.39 -10.49
C PRO A 129 -20.04 -10.71 -11.11
N ASP A 130 -20.41 -9.52 -10.62
CA ASP A 130 -21.69 -8.87 -10.97
C ASP A 130 -21.50 -7.48 -11.61
N ASP A 131 -20.35 -7.23 -12.23
CA ASP A 131 -20.00 -5.93 -12.81
C ASP A 131 -19.45 -6.08 -14.25
N ASP A 132 -19.64 -5.05 -15.07
CA ASP A 132 -19.53 -5.10 -16.53
C ASP A 132 -18.41 -4.22 -17.12
N CYS A 133 -17.54 -3.66 -16.27
CA CYS A 133 -16.42 -2.87 -16.75
C CYS A 133 -15.39 -3.75 -17.49
N ASP A 134 -14.97 -3.39 -18.70
CA ASP A 134 -14.05 -4.24 -19.47
C ASP A 134 -12.66 -4.41 -18.82
N ASP A 135 -12.24 -3.42 -18.01
CA ASP A 135 -10.86 -3.35 -17.49
C ASP A 135 -10.71 -3.87 -16.06
N TYR A 136 -11.51 -3.39 -15.11
CA TYR A 136 -11.64 -3.87 -13.72
C TYR A 136 -12.83 -3.21 -13.01
N ASP A 137 -13.29 -3.80 -11.91
CA ASP A 137 -14.47 -3.32 -11.14
C ASP A 137 -14.10 -2.74 -9.78
N HIS A 138 -13.01 -3.25 -9.20
CA HIS A 138 -12.64 -2.94 -7.83
C HIS A 138 -11.13 -2.73 -7.72
N ILE A 139 -10.72 -1.84 -6.82
CA ILE A 139 -9.31 -1.54 -6.54
C ILE A 139 -9.04 -1.92 -5.10
N ILE A 140 -8.07 -2.80 -4.89
CA ILE A 140 -7.75 -3.33 -3.56
C ILE A 140 -6.25 -3.23 -3.24
N PRO A 141 -5.85 -3.08 -1.96
CA PRO A 141 -4.45 -3.04 -1.58
C PRO A 141 -3.91 -4.44 -1.26
N ALA A 142 -2.85 -4.84 -1.95
CA ALA A 142 -1.96 -5.91 -1.54
C ALA A 142 -1.03 -5.42 -0.42
N ILE A 143 -1.02 -6.17 0.69
CA ILE A 143 -0.30 -5.84 1.92
C ILE A 143 0.76 -6.87 2.27
N GLY A 144 0.88 -7.94 1.49
CA GLY A 144 1.83 -8.98 1.78
C GLY A 144 1.84 -10.10 0.76
N ILE A 145 2.85 -10.93 0.85
CA ILE A 145 3.00 -12.14 0.03
C ILE A 145 3.70 -13.22 0.84
N ARG A 146 3.23 -14.45 0.67
CA ARG A 146 3.87 -15.65 1.18
C ARG A 146 4.47 -16.43 0.02
N TYR A 147 5.77 -16.66 0.04
CA TYR A 147 6.54 -17.08 -1.13
C TYR A 147 7.69 -18.02 -0.79
N ARG A 148 8.12 -18.85 -1.74
CA ARG A 148 9.34 -19.69 -1.60
C ARG A 148 10.54 -19.04 -2.27
N TYR A 149 10.43 -18.78 -3.56
CA TYR A 149 11.49 -18.21 -4.40
C TYR A 149 11.25 -16.71 -4.59
N SER A 150 12.28 -15.86 -4.61
CA SER A 150 12.10 -14.41 -4.63
C SER A 150 12.14 -13.76 -6.01
N ASN A 151 12.62 -14.46 -7.04
CA ASN A 151 13.05 -13.88 -8.31
C ASN A 151 12.08 -14.10 -9.49
N ALA A 152 11.10 -15.00 -9.36
CA ALA A 152 10.17 -15.37 -10.43
C ALA A 152 8.72 -15.36 -9.94
N TYR A 153 7.79 -15.30 -10.90
CA TYR A 153 6.40 -15.69 -10.67
C TYR A 153 6.36 -17.15 -10.19
N ASP A 154 5.52 -17.42 -9.20
CA ASP A 154 5.29 -18.75 -8.64
C ASP A 154 3.79 -18.88 -8.36
N PRO A 155 3.07 -19.81 -9.01
CA PRO A 155 1.62 -19.96 -8.81
C PRO A 155 1.25 -20.39 -7.37
N ASP A 156 2.19 -20.95 -6.62
CA ASP A 156 1.98 -21.37 -5.23
C ASP A 156 2.24 -20.24 -4.21
N ASP A 157 2.72 -19.09 -4.66
CA ASP A 157 2.75 -17.90 -3.82
C ASP A 157 1.33 -17.49 -3.42
N ILE A 158 1.18 -17.01 -2.20
CA ILE A 158 -0.09 -16.55 -1.65
C ILE A 158 -0.03 -15.02 -1.49
N LEU A 159 -0.87 -14.31 -2.24
CA LEU A 159 -1.10 -12.89 -2.08
C LEU A 159 -1.94 -12.64 -0.83
N ILE A 160 -1.57 -11.60 -0.07
CA ILE A 160 -2.29 -11.15 1.12
C ILE A 160 -2.83 -9.74 0.83
N TYR A 161 -4.14 -9.53 0.88
CA TYR A 161 -4.80 -8.28 0.50
C TYR A 161 -6.03 -7.96 1.37
N TYR A 162 -6.55 -6.74 1.27
CA TYR A 162 -7.85 -6.37 1.86
C TYR A 162 -8.92 -6.24 0.77
N ASP A 163 -10.11 -6.79 1.00
CA ASP A 163 -11.27 -6.63 0.11
C ASP A 163 -11.97 -5.27 0.26
N LEU A 164 -11.63 -4.51 1.33
CA LEU A 164 -12.21 -3.22 1.73
C LEU A 164 -13.63 -3.27 2.30
N TYR A 165 -14.14 -4.46 2.57
CA TYR A 165 -15.44 -4.70 3.20
C TYR A 165 -15.33 -5.55 4.47
N SER A 166 -14.17 -6.19 4.68
CA SER A 166 -13.89 -7.07 5.79
C SER A 166 -12.85 -6.48 6.75
N PRO A 167 -12.98 -6.76 8.05
CA PRO A 167 -11.95 -6.42 9.03
C PRO A 167 -10.69 -7.31 8.94
N ARG A 168 -10.61 -8.25 7.99
CA ARG A 168 -9.56 -9.26 7.88
C ARG A 168 -8.88 -9.19 6.51
N ALA A 169 -7.61 -9.56 6.48
CA ALA A 169 -6.91 -9.81 5.24
C ALA A 169 -7.39 -11.14 4.62
N PHE A 170 -7.39 -11.19 3.30
CA PHE A 170 -7.64 -12.39 2.51
C PHE A 170 -6.32 -12.94 1.99
N GLU A 171 -6.29 -14.25 1.79
CA GLU A 171 -5.16 -14.98 1.26
C GLU A 171 -5.59 -15.74 0.01
N LYS A 172 -4.91 -15.52 -1.11
CA LYS A 172 -5.25 -16.19 -2.36
C LYS A 172 -3.98 -16.55 -3.14
N SER A 173 -3.95 -17.78 -3.65
CA SER A 173 -2.81 -18.26 -4.45
C SER A 173 -2.76 -17.55 -5.79
N LEU A 174 -1.55 -17.20 -6.26
CA LEU A 174 -1.30 -16.58 -7.56
C LEU A 174 -1.47 -17.55 -8.75
N ASN A 175 -2.01 -18.74 -8.52
CA ASN A 175 -2.39 -19.66 -9.56
C ASN A 175 -3.51 -19.05 -10.41
N GLU A 176 -3.36 -19.08 -11.73
CA GLU A 176 -4.30 -18.50 -12.69
C GLU A 176 -5.74 -18.99 -12.50
N GLU A 177 -5.96 -20.29 -12.22
CA GLU A 177 -7.30 -20.86 -12.02
C GLU A 177 -8.02 -20.27 -10.80
N LYS A 178 -7.25 -19.74 -9.84
CA LYS A 178 -7.76 -19.15 -8.60
C LYS A 178 -7.87 -17.64 -8.72
N MET A 179 -6.79 -16.97 -9.13
CA MET A 179 -6.64 -15.52 -8.99
C MET A 179 -6.63 -14.76 -10.30
N ALA A 180 -6.59 -15.42 -11.45
CA ALA A 180 -6.80 -14.77 -12.75
C ALA A 180 -8.21 -15.07 -13.27
N SER A 181 -8.74 -14.18 -14.11
CA SER A 181 -9.98 -14.44 -14.84
C SER A 181 -10.13 -13.57 -16.07
N THR A 182 -10.88 -14.07 -17.04
CA THR A 182 -11.48 -13.23 -18.08
C THR A 182 -12.78 -12.60 -17.56
N ARG A 183 -13.21 -11.50 -18.19
CA ARG A 183 -14.50 -10.86 -17.90
C ARG A 183 -15.68 -11.82 -18.16
N ALA A 184 -15.59 -12.64 -19.20
CA ALA A 184 -16.63 -13.61 -19.56
C ALA A 184 -16.80 -14.72 -18.51
N GLU A 185 -15.72 -15.13 -17.85
CA GLU A 185 -15.80 -16.09 -16.74
C GLU A 185 -16.41 -15.43 -15.51
N MET A 186 -15.99 -14.21 -15.18
CA MET A 186 -16.47 -13.49 -13.99
C MET A 186 -17.96 -13.18 -14.05
N SER A 187 -18.50 -12.80 -15.22
CA SER A 187 -19.94 -12.51 -15.37
C SER A 187 -20.87 -13.71 -15.16
N THR A 188 -20.33 -14.93 -15.10
CA THR A 188 -21.08 -16.16 -14.78
C THR A 188 -20.82 -16.66 -13.37
N ASN A 189 -19.87 -16.06 -12.66
CA ASN A 189 -19.52 -16.42 -11.30
C ASN A 189 -20.64 -15.92 -10.36
N THR A 190 -20.98 -16.69 -9.33
CA THR A 190 -22.04 -16.33 -8.36
C THR A 190 -21.47 -16.07 -6.97
N ASN A 191 -20.17 -16.27 -6.77
CA ASN A 191 -19.50 -15.97 -5.51
C ASN A 191 -19.05 -14.52 -5.49
N ILE A 192 -19.92 -13.61 -5.02
CA ILE A 192 -19.73 -12.15 -4.98
C ILE A 192 -18.45 -11.65 -4.28
N ARG A 193 -17.68 -12.53 -3.63
CA ARG A 193 -16.39 -12.25 -2.96
C ARG A 193 -15.21 -12.95 -3.64
N ASP A 194 -15.38 -13.42 -4.87
CA ASP A 194 -14.30 -14.03 -5.63
C ASP A 194 -13.56 -12.98 -6.46
N GLU A 195 -12.75 -12.15 -5.80
CA GLU A 195 -11.97 -11.12 -6.50
C GLU A 195 -10.86 -11.76 -7.33
N ARG A 196 -10.77 -11.43 -8.62
CA ARG A 196 -9.75 -11.99 -9.53
C ARG A 196 -9.11 -10.91 -10.36
N ILE A 197 -7.80 -11.00 -10.55
CA ILE A 197 -7.03 -10.11 -11.41
C ILE A 197 -7.40 -10.43 -12.89
N PRO A 198 -7.55 -9.42 -13.76
CA PRO A 198 -7.78 -9.66 -15.18
C PRO A 198 -6.66 -10.52 -15.80
N LEU A 199 -7.02 -11.45 -16.69
CA LEU A 199 -6.02 -12.35 -17.29
C LEU A 199 -5.15 -11.67 -18.36
N ILE A 200 -5.67 -10.63 -19.01
CA ILE A 200 -5.11 -10.03 -20.24
C ILE A 200 -4.42 -8.70 -19.95
N THR A 201 -5.14 -7.74 -19.37
CA THR A 201 -4.64 -6.39 -19.09
C THR A 201 -4.75 -6.10 -17.61
N ASP A 202 -3.62 -5.90 -16.95
CA ASP A 202 -3.55 -5.67 -15.51
C ASP A 202 -3.32 -4.19 -15.19
N TYR A 203 -3.74 -3.77 -14.00
CA TYR A 203 -3.52 -2.41 -13.53
C TYR A 203 -3.02 -2.44 -12.09
N GLY A 204 -1.96 -1.71 -11.81
CA GLY A 204 -1.47 -1.57 -10.46
C GLY A 204 -0.47 -0.44 -10.26
N ILE A 205 -0.44 0.08 -9.04
CA ILE A 205 0.48 1.12 -8.61
C ILE A 205 1.06 0.71 -7.26
N ALA A 206 2.39 0.58 -7.20
CA ALA A 206 3.11 0.41 -5.95
C ALA A 206 3.44 1.79 -5.37
N ILE A 207 3.09 2.03 -4.11
CA ILE A 207 3.56 3.22 -3.40
C ILE A 207 4.88 2.85 -2.75
N THR A 208 5.94 3.58 -3.08
CA THR A 208 7.32 3.18 -2.79
C THR A 208 7.96 4.00 -1.66
N GLY A 209 7.28 5.06 -1.21
CA GLY A 209 7.80 5.92 -0.17
C GLY A 209 7.06 7.25 -0.09
N VAL A 210 7.57 8.12 0.77
CA VAL A 210 7.20 9.53 0.79
C VAL A 210 8.12 10.32 -0.14
N ILE A 211 7.63 11.40 -0.74
CA ILE A 211 8.50 12.35 -1.43
C ILE A 211 9.31 13.09 -0.36
N ASP A 212 10.60 12.81 -0.40
CA ASP A 212 11.66 13.41 0.38
C ASP A 212 12.87 13.42 -0.57
N LYS A 213 13.20 14.59 -1.10
CA LYS A 213 14.23 14.73 -2.15
C LYS A 213 15.64 14.62 -1.61
N ASP A 214 15.81 14.88 -0.32
CA ASP A 214 17.11 14.94 0.35
C ASP A 214 17.34 13.69 1.24
N ASP A 215 16.37 12.75 1.23
CA ASP A 215 16.37 11.49 1.96
C ASP A 215 16.74 11.65 3.45
N VAL A 216 16.19 12.68 4.10
CA VAL A 216 16.45 13.03 5.51
C VAL A 216 15.41 12.48 6.49
N THR A 217 14.26 12.02 5.98
CA THR A 217 13.14 11.51 6.78
C THR A 217 13.27 10.01 7.04
N LEU A 218 12.85 9.58 8.23
CA LEU A 218 12.82 8.17 8.61
C LEU A 218 11.47 7.53 8.24
N PRO A 219 11.40 6.20 8.07
CA PRO A 219 10.14 5.51 7.89
C PRO A 219 9.22 5.68 9.11
N VAL A 220 8.00 6.13 8.84
CA VAL A 220 6.96 6.33 9.85
C VAL A 220 5.71 5.56 9.43
N HIS A 221 5.13 4.82 10.37
CA HIS A 221 3.84 4.15 10.23
C HIS A 221 2.82 4.79 11.17
N LEU A 222 1.56 4.83 10.75
CA LEU A 222 0.44 5.33 11.53
C LEU A 222 -0.62 4.25 11.65
N ALA A 223 -1.04 3.94 12.87
CA ALA A 223 -2.26 3.21 13.16
C ALA A 223 -3.32 4.17 13.72
N VAL A 224 -4.57 4.03 13.28
CA VAL A 224 -5.71 4.79 13.80
C VAL A 224 -6.74 3.86 14.44
N SER A 225 -7.41 4.35 15.49
CA SER A 225 -8.29 3.54 16.35
C SER A 225 -9.62 3.10 15.73
N LYS A 226 -10.10 3.75 14.67
CA LYS A 226 -11.35 3.41 13.98
C LYS A 226 -11.04 2.96 12.57
N ARG A 227 -11.82 2.04 12.00
CA ARG A 227 -11.61 1.49 10.64
C ARG A 227 -12.55 2.08 9.60
N ASP A 228 -13.73 2.49 10.05
CA ASP A 228 -14.70 3.24 9.28
C ASP A 228 -14.36 4.73 9.29
N GLU A 229 -14.69 5.40 8.20
CA GLU A 229 -14.69 6.85 8.10
C GLU A 229 -16.15 7.32 8.00
N PRO A 230 -16.61 8.26 8.84
CA PRO A 230 -17.88 8.94 8.62
C PRO A 230 -17.89 9.63 7.27
N ASP A 231 -18.99 9.44 6.53
CA ASP A 231 -19.15 9.95 5.19
C ASP A 231 -19.75 11.37 5.15
N PRO A 232 -18.96 12.41 4.84
CA PRO A 232 -19.45 13.78 4.79
C PRO A 232 -20.38 14.04 3.59
N VAL A 233 -20.36 13.21 2.54
CA VAL A 233 -21.26 13.34 1.39
C VAL A 233 -22.70 13.00 1.81
N LEU A 234 -22.84 12.06 2.74
CA LEU A 234 -24.11 11.70 3.37
C LEU A 234 -24.42 12.52 4.63
N ASN A 235 -23.76 13.68 4.81
CA ASN A 235 -23.88 14.56 5.98
C ASN A 235 -23.51 13.91 7.32
N ALA A 236 -22.64 12.88 7.32
CA ALA A 236 -22.11 12.35 8.56
C ALA A 236 -21.06 13.32 9.15
N GLU A 237 -21.16 13.55 10.45
CA GLU A 237 -20.22 14.40 11.17
C GLU A 237 -18.83 13.76 11.29
N SER A 238 -17.79 14.60 11.19
CA SER A 238 -16.41 14.18 11.41
C SER A 238 -16.25 13.60 12.81
N ARG A 239 -15.47 12.53 12.94
CA ARG A 239 -15.18 11.89 14.22
C ARG A 239 -13.70 11.95 14.52
N ASP A 240 -13.40 12.17 15.79
CA ASP A 240 -12.04 12.07 16.29
C ASP A 240 -11.61 10.60 16.43
N MET A 241 -10.33 10.37 16.14
CA MET A 241 -9.65 9.09 16.25
C MET A 241 -8.34 9.26 17.02
N ASP A 242 -8.00 8.26 17.82
CA ASP A 242 -6.64 8.09 18.36
C ASP A 242 -5.68 7.63 17.27
N GLY A 243 -4.47 8.20 17.26
CA GLY A 243 -3.36 7.85 16.39
C GLY A 243 -2.19 7.27 17.19
N THR A 244 -1.59 6.19 16.71
CA THR A 244 -0.32 5.64 17.22
C THR A 244 0.68 5.62 16.08
N VAL A 245 1.82 6.29 16.28
CA VAL A 245 2.87 6.46 15.30
C VAL A 245 4.06 5.59 15.68
N THR A 246 4.57 4.83 14.73
CA THR A 246 5.79 4.02 14.90
C THR A 246 6.87 4.58 13.97
N VAL A 247 7.99 5.00 14.53
CA VAL A 247 9.18 5.41 13.78
C VAL A 247 10.16 4.24 13.77
N ASN A 248 10.73 3.93 12.60
CA ASN A 248 11.66 2.82 12.41
C ASN A 248 13.05 3.31 11.98
N ASN A 249 14.01 2.39 11.98
CA ASN A 249 15.41 2.62 11.56
C ASN A 249 16.14 3.70 12.39
N LEU A 250 15.82 3.78 13.67
CA LEU A 250 16.48 4.70 14.60
C LEU A 250 17.86 4.16 15.01
N ILE A 251 18.78 5.08 15.27
CA ILE A 251 20.10 4.79 15.85
C ILE A 251 20.03 5.17 17.33
N ILE A 252 20.32 4.21 18.20
CA ILE A 252 20.27 4.39 19.66
C ILE A 252 21.23 5.51 20.09
N GLY A 253 20.77 6.39 20.96
CA GLY A 253 21.51 7.53 21.50
C GLY A 253 21.32 8.83 20.72
N ASN A 254 20.85 8.78 19.47
CA ASN A 254 20.56 9.97 18.69
C ASN A 254 19.25 10.64 19.12
N THR A 255 19.20 11.96 18.98
CA THR A 255 17.98 12.75 19.20
C THR A 255 17.23 12.90 17.88
N TYR A 256 15.91 12.70 17.91
CA TYR A 256 15.03 12.79 16.76
C TYR A 256 13.88 13.77 17.03
N VAL A 257 13.31 14.30 15.95
CA VAL A 257 12.14 15.16 15.99
C VAL A 257 11.04 14.54 15.14
N LEU A 258 9.95 14.13 15.80
CA LEU A 258 8.70 13.73 15.15
C LEU A 258 7.81 14.95 14.98
N LEU A 259 7.42 15.22 13.74
CA LEU A 259 6.64 16.38 13.33
C LEU A 259 5.29 15.90 12.80
N ARG A 260 4.22 16.54 13.27
CA ARG A 260 2.86 16.34 12.78
C ARG A 260 2.44 17.56 11.96
N TYR A 261 1.82 17.32 10.81
CA TYR A 261 1.26 18.35 9.96
C TYR A 261 -0.24 18.13 9.82
N ALA A 262 -1.02 19.20 9.96
CA ALA A 262 -2.47 19.16 9.82
C ALA A 262 -2.96 19.08 8.36
N SER A 263 -2.04 19.09 7.37
CA SER A 263 -2.38 18.99 5.95
C SER A 263 -1.17 18.61 5.11
N TYR A 264 -1.41 17.88 4.01
CA TYR A 264 -0.39 17.64 2.98
C TYR A 264 0.22 18.95 2.46
N LYS A 265 -0.58 20.04 2.36
CA LYS A 265 -0.14 21.34 1.86
C LYS A 265 0.99 22.00 2.66
N PHE A 266 1.14 21.63 3.93
CA PHE A 266 2.17 22.17 4.82
C PHE A 266 3.32 21.19 5.06
N THR A 267 3.21 19.97 4.53
CA THR A 267 4.20 18.91 4.73
C THR A 267 5.34 19.10 3.73
N PRO A 268 6.57 19.39 4.14
CA PRO A 268 7.69 19.55 3.23
C PRO A 268 8.00 18.26 2.48
N THR A 269 8.54 18.40 1.26
CA THR A 269 9.00 17.29 0.40
C THR A 269 10.48 17.38 0.05
N GLU A 270 11.16 18.42 0.55
CA GLU A 270 12.56 18.74 0.28
C GLU A 270 13.10 19.63 1.41
N GLY A 271 14.41 19.74 1.48
CA GLY A 271 15.16 20.43 2.52
C GLY A 271 15.84 19.44 3.48
N ASP A 272 16.84 19.95 4.20
CA ASP A 272 17.54 19.20 5.22
C ASP A 272 16.69 19.02 6.50
N ALA A 273 17.22 18.32 7.50
CA ALA A 273 16.52 18.14 8.77
C ALA A 273 16.13 19.48 9.45
N ASN A 274 16.94 20.54 9.31
CA ASN A 274 16.61 21.85 9.85
C ASN A 274 15.43 22.49 9.11
N ASN A 275 15.31 22.30 7.80
CA ASN A 275 14.13 22.75 7.05
C ASN A 275 12.84 22.12 7.60
N PHE A 276 12.84 20.82 7.88
CA PHE A 276 11.69 20.15 8.50
C PHE A 276 11.44 20.69 9.92
N ILE A 277 12.47 20.81 10.76
CA ILE A 277 12.36 21.26 12.17
C ILE A 277 11.82 22.70 12.30
N HIS A 278 11.98 23.55 11.27
CA HIS A 278 11.49 24.93 11.25
C HIS A 278 10.28 25.14 10.32
N SER A 279 9.72 24.06 9.78
CA SER A 279 8.54 24.11 8.91
C SER A 279 7.22 24.36 9.67
N HIS A 280 6.11 24.48 8.94
CA HIS A 280 4.77 24.73 9.50
C HIS A 280 4.08 23.43 10.00
N PHE A 281 4.64 22.81 11.03
CA PHE A 281 4.00 21.69 11.75
C PHE A 281 3.01 22.20 12.81
N ASP A 282 2.10 21.33 13.27
CA ASP A 282 1.15 21.64 14.35
C ASP A 282 1.47 20.91 15.67
N VAL A 283 2.27 19.85 15.63
CA VAL A 283 2.89 19.23 16.81
C VAL A 283 4.35 18.89 16.50
N LYS A 284 5.22 19.14 17.48
CA LYS A 284 6.62 18.73 17.49
C LYS A 284 6.90 17.93 18.75
N HIS A 285 7.47 16.75 18.58
CA HIS A 285 7.85 15.84 19.66
C HIS A 285 9.31 15.44 19.51
N GLU A 286 10.15 15.84 20.47
CA GLU A 286 11.56 15.45 20.50
C GLU A 286 11.77 14.25 21.41
N PHE A 287 12.63 13.32 21.01
CA PHE A 287 12.97 12.15 21.82
C PHE A 287 14.38 11.65 21.52
N ILE A 288 14.98 10.93 22.48
CA ILE A 288 16.24 10.21 22.29
C ILE A 288 15.88 8.75 22.04
N ALA A 289 16.42 8.16 20.98
CA ALA A 289 16.17 6.76 20.68
C ALA A 289 16.89 5.85 21.67
N ASP A 290 16.14 4.98 22.35
CA ASP A 290 16.65 3.89 23.19
C ASP A 290 16.59 2.52 22.50
N ASN A 291 15.94 2.46 21.33
CA ASN A 291 15.78 1.29 20.48
C ASN A 291 15.77 1.70 18.99
N SER A 292 15.82 0.71 18.08
CA SER A 292 15.68 0.89 16.63
C SER A 292 14.29 1.32 16.17
N THR A 293 13.30 1.26 17.07
CA THR A 293 11.92 1.68 16.85
C THR A 293 11.41 2.53 18.01
N TYR A 294 10.60 3.53 17.72
CA TYR A 294 9.95 4.37 18.74
C TYR A 294 8.44 4.46 18.50
N VAL A 295 7.65 4.28 19.55
CA VAL A 295 6.19 4.33 19.48
C VAL A 295 5.68 5.57 20.20
N TYR A 296 4.96 6.41 19.47
CA TYR A 296 4.35 7.65 19.96
C TYR A 296 2.83 7.56 19.87
N LYS A 297 2.15 7.71 21.02
CA LYS A 297 0.69 7.89 21.03
C LYS A 297 0.39 9.38 20.90
N ASP A 298 -0.21 9.79 19.79
CA ASP A 298 -0.51 11.19 19.56
C ASP A 298 -1.59 11.67 20.55
N PRO A 299 -1.28 12.63 21.45
CA PRO A 299 -2.28 13.18 22.36
C PRO A 299 -3.33 14.02 21.61
N LYS A 300 -3.03 14.48 20.40
CA LYS A 300 -3.95 15.21 19.54
C LYS A 300 -4.74 14.23 18.68
N LYS A 301 -6.07 14.34 18.75
CA LYS A 301 -6.96 13.52 17.94
C LYS A 301 -6.75 13.79 16.44
N ILE A 302 -6.93 12.75 15.65
CA ILE A 302 -6.96 12.80 14.19
C ILE A 302 -8.42 12.92 13.77
N PRO A 303 -8.84 14.02 13.11
CA PRO A 303 -10.19 14.11 12.57
C PRO A 303 -10.34 13.12 11.41
N SER A 304 -11.47 12.44 11.33
CA SER A 304 -11.76 11.51 10.24
C SER A 304 -11.84 12.24 8.89
N LYS A 305 -12.20 13.52 8.87
CA LYS A 305 -12.13 14.37 7.69
C LYS A 305 -10.76 15.03 7.55
N GLY A 306 -10.27 15.15 6.32
CA GLY A 306 -9.05 15.89 5.98
C GLY A 306 -7.84 14.98 5.90
N SER A 307 -6.70 15.46 6.43
CA SER A 307 -5.46 14.71 6.41
C SER A 307 -4.54 15.07 7.57
N VAL A 308 -3.71 14.14 8.02
CA VAL A 308 -2.63 14.37 8.99
C VAL A 308 -1.40 13.61 8.51
N TYR A 309 -0.24 14.26 8.56
CA TYR A 309 1.03 13.67 8.12
C TYR A 309 2.04 13.68 9.25
N TYR A 310 2.83 12.62 9.34
CA TYR A 310 3.96 12.54 10.24
C TYR A 310 5.27 12.42 9.46
N ARG A 311 6.28 13.18 9.88
CA ARG A 311 7.67 13.05 9.41
C ARG A 311 8.58 13.00 10.61
N CYS A 312 9.56 12.12 10.60
CA CYS A 312 10.58 12.07 11.64
C CYS A 312 11.93 12.36 10.99
N VAL A 313 12.72 13.24 11.60
CA VAL A 313 14.07 13.58 11.15
C VAL A 313 15.05 13.47 12.31
N LEU A 314 16.33 13.22 12.01
CA LEU A 314 17.41 13.35 12.97
C LEU A 314 17.51 14.82 13.40
N LYS A 315 17.62 15.09 14.70
CA LYS A 315 17.92 16.44 15.19
C LYS A 315 19.43 16.66 15.04
N PRO A 316 19.89 17.63 14.23
CA PRO A 316 21.31 17.93 14.14
C PRO A 316 21.82 18.40 15.50
N ASP A 317 22.99 17.91 15.92
CA ASP A 317 23.70 18.51 17.04
C ASP A 317 24.12 19.93 16.60
N PHE A 318 23.63 20.94 17.31
CA PHE A 318 24.18 22.29 17.16
C PHE A 318 25.56 22.28 17.81
N VAL A 319 26.60 22.10 17.01
CA VAL A 319 28.00 22.31 17.41
C VAL A 319 28.30 23.80 17.45
#